data_AF-H3ACV8-F1
#
_entry.id   AF-H3ACV8-F1
#
_cell.length_a   1.000
_cell.length_b   1.000
_cell.length_c   1.000
_cell.angle_alpha   90.00
_cell.angle_beta   90.00
_cell.angle_gamma   90.00
#
_symmetry.space_group_name_H-M   'P 1'
#
loop_
_entity.id
_entity.type
_entity.pdbx_description
1 polymer ?
#
loop_
_entity_poly.entity_id
_entity_poly.type
_entity_poly.pdbx_seq_one_letter_code
_entity_poly.pdbx_strand_id
1 'polypeptide(L)'
;QENEAEMFYEHLQSKTEKMPKSNMLIMMGDFTAKVGHDYQTWKPALGPHEYGDINERGERLLQFSMSNRFVIINSMFCHKASHKRTWLAPNNQMKTMIDFIIVNVCWRSLVLNTCTFQGPDIASDHSLVLSKIHSHFQASKRTVSKKKLDLEKLQDSTVRHAYQLELNNDLQ
;
A
#
# COMPACT_ATOMS: atom_id res chain seq x y z
N GLN A 1 9.32 -12.04 21.03
CA GLN A 1 8.03 -11.34 20.96
C GLN A 1 8.14 -9.84 21.24
N GLU A 2 8.43 -9.36 22.47
CA GLU A 2 8.51 -7.90 22.70
C GLU A 2 9.68 -7.23 21.94
N ASN A 3 10.86 -7.85 21.98
CA ASN A 3 12.04 -7.42 21.24
C ASN A 3 11.83 -7.43 19.70
N GLU A 4 11.10 -8.42 19.16
CA GLU A 4 10.80 -8.47 17.71
C GLU A 4 9.84 -7.37 17.28
N ALA A 5 8.83 -7.07 18.10
CA ALA A 5 7.90 -5.98 17.83
C ALA A 5 8.61 -4.62 17.91
N GLU A 6 9.51 -4.43 18.88
CA GLU A 6 10.34 -3.23 19.00
C GLU A 6 11.24 -3.04 17.77
N MET A 7 11.98 -4.08 17.38
CA MET A 7 12.79 -4.06 16.15
C MET A 7 11.97 -3.74 14.90
N PHE A 8 10.74 -4.26 14.80
CA PHE A 8 9.84 -3.93 13.69
C PHE A 8 9.53 -2.44 13.62
N TYR A 9 9.11 -1.83 14.74
CA TYR A 9 8.77 -0.42 14.79
C TYR A 9 9.99 0.49 14.63
N GLU A 10 11.16 0.11 15.15
CA GLU A 10 12.42 0.81 14.89
C GLU A 10 12.77 0.80 13.40
N HIS A 11 12.64 -0.35 12.75
CA HIS A 11 12.89 -0.47 11.31
C HIS A 11 11.88 0.36 10.50
N LEU A 12 10.60 0.28 10.87
CA LEU A 12 9.53 1.05 10.25
C LEU A 12 9.75 2.56 10.41
N GLN A 13 10.19 2.99 11.58
CA GLN A 13 10.57 4.38 11.87
C GLN A 13 11.72 4.83 10.97
N SER A 14 12.81 4.05 10.92
CA SER A 14 13.97 4.37 10.07
C SER A 14 13.59 4.48 8.59
N LYS A 15 12.68 3.62 8.10
CA LYS A 15 12.19 3.68 6.72
C LYS A 15 11.32 4.91 6.48
N THR A 16 10.46 5.25 7.43
CA THR A 16 9.59 6.43 7.37
C THR A 16 10.41 7.72 7.29
N GLU A 17 11.45 7.85 8.11
CA GLU A 17 12.29 9.05 8.17
C GLU A 17 13.12 9.28 6.91
N LYS A 18 13.51 8.19 6.23
CA LYS A 18 14.28 8.25 4.97
C LYS A 18 13.44 8.70 3.78
N MET A 19 12.10 8.65 3.87
CA MET A 19 11.23 8.99 2.76
C MET A 19 11.02 10.52 2.66
N PRO A 20 11.04 11.10 1.45
CA PRO A 20 10.72 12.50 1.28
C PRO A 20 9.31 12.82 1.78
N LYS A 21 9.17 13.86 2.61
CA LYS A 21 7.87 14.31 3.14
C LYS A 21 6.91 14.82 2.04
N SER A 22 7.43 15.11 0.85
CA SER A 22 6.66 15.46 -0.35
C SER A 22 5.93 14.27 -0.97
N ASN A 23 6.31 13.04 -0.63
CA ASN A 23 5.70 11.85 -1.21
C ASN A 23 4.48 11.43 -0.39
N MET A 24 3.50 10.83 -1.06
CA MET A 24 2.42 10.11 -0.38
C MET A 24 2.95 8.75 0.07
N LEU A 25 3.10 8.55 1.39
CA LEU A 25 3.40 7.24 1.94
C LEU A 25 2.10 6.53 2.32
N ILE A 26 2.00 5.29 1.86
CA ILE A 26 0.91 4.37 2.17
C ILE A 26 1.54 3.13 2.77
N MET A 27 1.17 2.80 4.02
CA MET A 27 1.51 1.54 4.66
C MET A 27 0.28 0.66 4.66
N MET A 28 0.44 -0.61 4.34
CA MET A 28 -0.65 -1.57 4.28
C MET A 28 -0.17 -2.94 4.73
N GLY A 29 -1.03 -3.67 5.43
CA GLY A 29 -0.76 -5.04 5.85
C GLY A 29 -1.52 -5.44 7.11
N ASP A 30 -1.22 -6.65 7.58
CA ASP A 30 -1.67 -7.17 8.85
C ASP A 30 -0.76 -6.66 9.97
N PHE A 31 -1.33 -5.86 10.87
CA PHE A 31 -0.63 -5.35 12.05
C PHE A 31 -0.98 -6.14 13.32
N THR A 32 -1.92 -7.10 13.22
CA THR A 32 -2.45 -7.89 14.34
C THR A 32 -2.87 -7.00 15.52
N ALA A 33 -3.38 -5.81 15.19
CA ALA A 33 -3.64 -4.71 16.11
C ALA A 33 -5.15 -4.44 16.22
N LYS A 34 -5.62 -4.10 17.41
CA LYS A 34 -6.98 -3.59 17.64
C LYS A 34 -6.85 -2.19 18.20
N VAL A 35 -7.29 -1.20 17.43
CA VAL A 35 -7.04 0.22 17.72
C VAL A 35 -8.15 0.89 18.55
N GLY A 36 -9.26 0.18 18.76
CA GLY A 36 -10.38 0.65 19.59
C GLY A 36 -11.10 1.87 19.01
N HIS A 37 -12.05 2.42 19.77
CA HIS A 37 -12.97 3.46 19.30
C HIS A 37 -12.74 4.86 19.92
N ASP A 38 -11.67 5.05 20.69
CA ASP A 38 -11.39 6.32 21.37
C ASP A 38 -10.78 7.36 20.41
N TYR A 39 -11.63 7.87 19.52
CA TYR A 39 -11.26 8.89 18.55
C TYR A 39 -10.73 10.18 19.18
N GLN A 40 -11.23 10.57 20.37
CA GLN A 40 -10.85 11.84 20.98
C GLN A 40 -9.40 11.83 21.45
N THR A 41 -8.96 10.73 22.06
CA THR A 41 -7.57 10.56 22.50
C THR A 41 -6.61 10.45 21.33
N TRP A 42 -7.02 9.73 20.27
CA TRP A 42 -6.11 9.33 19.19
C TRP A 42 -6.16 10.19 17.93
N LYS A 43 -6.90 11.31 17.93
CA LYS A 43 -6.91 12.24 16.79
C LYS A 43 -5.52 12.89 16.62
N PRO A 44 -4.96 13.00 15.39
CA PRO A 44 -5.56 12.70 14.09
C PRO A 44 -5.29 11.28 13.55
N ALA A 45 -4.65 10.40 14.32
CA ALA A 45 -4.24 9.07 13.86
C ALA A 45 -5.42 8.11 13.69
N LEU A 46 -6.47 8.26 14.50
CA LEU A 46 -7.69 7.48 14.43
C LEU A 46 -8.84 8.31 13.83
N GLY A 47 -9.73 7.66 13.11
CA GLY A 47 -10.98 8.21 12.59
C GLY A 47 -12.19 7.86 13.49
N PRO A 48 -13.34 8.54 13.30
CA PRO A 48 -14.47 8.47 14.22
C PRO A 48 -15.33 7.20 14.06
N HIS A 49 -15.03 6.32 13.11
CA HIS A 49 -15.88 5.18 12.78
C HIS A 49 -15.27 3.83 13.17
N GLU A 50 -14.19 3.82 13.96
CA GLU A 50 -13.64 2.59 14.50
C GLU A 50 -14.52 1.97 15.60
N TYR A 51 -14.31 0.69 15.92
CA TYR A 51 -15.08 -0.02 16.94
C TYR A 51 -14.23 -1.02 17.73
N GLY A 52 -14.80 -1.51 18.83
CA GLY A 52 -14.17 -2.53 19.67
C GLY A 52 -13.16 -1.95 20.65
N ASP A 53 -12.43 -2.86 21.30
CA ASP A 53 -11.45 -2.53 22.33
C ASP A 53 -10.05 -2.34 21.73
N ILE A 54 -9.26 -1.50 22.38
CA ILE A 54 -7.85 -1.34 22.07
C ILE A 54 -7.03 -2.48 22.71
N ASN A 55 -6.02 -2.98 22.00
CA ASN A 55 -5.00 -3.86 22.59
C ASN A 55 -3.63 -3.17 22.55
N GLU A 56 -2.64 -3.74 23.25
CA GLU A 56 -1.28 -3.16 23.35
C GLU A 56 -0.65 -2.89 21.95
N ARG A 57 -0.87 -3.81 21.00
CA ARG A 57 -0.39 -3.64 19.61
C ARG A 57 -1.07 -2.47 18.90
N GLY A 58 -2.36 -2.26 19.13
CA GLY A 58 -3.11 -1.13 18.60
C GLY A 58 -2.71 0.18 19.23
N GLU A 59 -2.45 0.20 20.53
CA GLU A 59 -1.88 1.38 21.19
C GLU A 59 -0.52 1.74 20.61
N ARG A 60 0.38 0.78 20.44
CA ARG A 60 1.69 0.99 19.81
C ARG A 60 1.58 1.50 18.36
N LEU A 61 0.65 0.93 17.59
CA LEU A 61 0.37 1.38 16.22
C LEU A 61 -0.15 2.83 16.19
N LEU A 62 -1.01 3.19 17.13
CA LEU A 62 -1.55 4.54 17.25
C LEU A 62 -0.50 5.55 17.72
N GLN A 63 0.36 5.19 18.68
CA GLN A 63 1.50 6.00 19.12
C GLN A 63 2.48 6.26 17.97
N PHE A 64 2.81 5.21 17.21
CA PHE A 64 3.64 5.34 16.00
C PHE A 64 2.96 6.26 14.97
N SER A 65 1.66 6.08 14.74
CA SER A 65 0.91 6.86 13.77
C SER A 65 0.81 8.34 14.15
N MET A 66 0.56 8.64 15.44
CA MET A 66 0.54 10.02 15.94
C MET A 66 1.90 10.69 15.79
N SER A 67 2.97 10.02 16.23
CA SER A 67 4.34 10.55 16.18
C SER A 67 4.78 10.90 14.76
N ASN A 68 4.39 10.08 13.78
CA ASN A 68 4.78 10.25 12.38
C ASN A 68 3.72 10.92 11.50
N ARG A 69 2.64 11.45 12.09
CA ARG A 69 1.54 12.12 11.37
C ARG A 69 0.90 11.23 10.30
N PHE A 70 0.63 9.98 10.66
CA PHE A 70 -0.19 9.05 9.89
C PHE A 70 -1.62 8.98 10.42
N VAL A 71 -2.53 8.50 9.58
CA VAL A 71 -3.92 8.20 9.93
C VAL A 71 -4.29 6.82 9.41
N ILE A 72 -4.98 6.05 10.27
CA ILE A 72 -5.53 4.74 9.95
C ILE A 72 -6.81 4.93 9.15
N ILE A 73 -6.72 4.76 7.82
CA ILE A 73 -7.79 5.14 6.92
C ILE A 73 -9.03 4.27 7.07
N ASN A 74 -8.88 2.99 7.47
CA ASN A 74 -10.01 2.08 7.69
C ASN A 74 -11.05 2.66 8.69
N SER A 75 -10.59 3.46 9.65
CA SER A 75 -11.42 4.08 10.68
C SER A 75 -12.10 5.38 10.25
N MET A 76 -11.78 5.91 9.06
CA MET A 76 -12.22 7.23 8.59
C MET A 76 -13.60 7.22 7.94
N PHE A 77 -14.10 6.06 7.52
CA PHE A 77 -15.34 5.96 6.74
C PHE A 77 -16.42 5.18 7.48
N CYS A 78 -17.66 5.68 7.41
CA CYS A 78 -18.81 4.99 7.98
C CYS A 78 -19.23 3.82 7.09
N HIS A 79 -19.03 2.60 7.58
CA HIS A 79 -19.38 1.37 6.89
C HIS A 79 -20.16 0.42 7.79
N LYS A 80 -20.93 -0.48 7.16
CA LYS A 80 -21.56 -1.62 7.85
C LYS A 80 -20.47 -2.54 8.41
N ALA A 81 -20.76 -3.22 9.52
CA ALA A 81 -19.80 -4.11 10.17
C ALA A 81 -19.24 -5.21 9.25
N SER A 82 -20.01 -5.68 8.26
CA SER A 82 -19.50 -6.61 7.24
C SER A 82 -18.31 -6.04 6.45
N HIS A 83 -18.32 -4.75 6.12
CA HIS A 83 -17.29 -4.11 5.29
C HIS A 83 -16.10 -3.57 6.11
N LYS A 84 -15.97 -3.97 7.39
CA LYS A 84 -14.83 -3.62 8.24
C LYS A 84 -14.04 -4.84 8.71
N ARG A 85 -14.58 -6.04 8.50
CA ARG A 85 -14.00 -7.29 9.04
C ARG A 85 -12.96 -7.81 8.07
N THR A 86 -11.70 -7.82 8.48
CA THR A 86 -10.58 -8.24 7.62
C THR A 86 -10.11 -9.64 7.94
N TRP A 87 -10.45 -10.18 9.11
CA TRP A 87 -10.08 -11.54 9.50
C TRP A 87 -11.25 -12.31 10.10
N LEU A 88 -11.29 -13.60 9.81
CA LEU A 88 -12.24 -14.57 10.31
C LEU A 88 -11.54 -15.62 11.15
N ALA A 89 -11.98 -15.78 12.41
CA ALA A 89 -11.44 -16.83 13.26
C ALA A 89 -11.70 -18.23 12.65
N PRO A 90 -10.81 -19.23 12.85
CA PRO A 90 -10.97 -20.58 12.30
C PRO A 90 -12.27 -21.29 12.68
N ASN A 91 -12.85 -20.91 13.83
CA ASN A 91 -14.14 -21.43 14.30
C ASN A 91 -15.36 -20.64 13.77
N ASN A 92 -15.14 -19.65 12.89
CA ASN A 92 -16.15 -18.75 12.33
C ASN A 92 -16.93 -17.93 13.39
N GLN A 93 -16.44 -17.85 14.64
CA GLN A 93 -17.14 -17.19 15.74
C GLN A 93 -16.78 -15.72 15.89
N MET A 94 -15.53 -15.34 15.58
CA MET A 94 -15.05 -13.96 15.71
C MET A 94 -14.62 -13.38 14.38
N LYS A 95 -15.00 -12.12 14.15
CA LYS A 95 -14.61 -11.35 12.97
C LYS A 95 -14.01 -10.05 13.45
N THR A 96 -12.73 -9.82 13.16
CA THR A 96 -11.99 -8.63 13.63
C THR A 96 -11.38 -7.88 12.47
N MET A 97 -11.00 -6.62 12.71
CA MET A 97 -10.15 -5.86 11.83
C MET A 97 -8.74 -5.90 12.40
N ILE A 98 -7.80 -6.43 11.62
CA ILE A 98 -6.36 -6.48 11.93
C ILE A 98 -5.48 -6.03 10.76
N ASP A 99 -6.09 -5.87 9.58
CA ASP A 99 -5.46 -5.37 8.37
C ASP A 99 -5.79 -3.89 8.18
N PHE A 100 -4.76 -3.05 8.07
CA PHE A 100 -4.93 -1.60 8.00
C PHE A 100 -4.25 -1.01 6.78
N ILE A 101 -4.87 0.03 6.24
CA ILE A 101 -4.26 0.97 5.29
C ILE A 101 -4.05 2.28 6.04
N ILE A 102 -2.81 2.74 6.07
CA ILE A 102 -2.34 3.88 6.85
C ILE A 102 -1.67 4.87 5.90
N VAL A 103 -2.04 6.15 5.99
CA VAL A 103 -1.60 7.20 5.05
C VAL A 103 -1.18 8.45 5.81
N ASN A 104 -0.24 9.24 5.29
CA ASN A 104 0.10 10.51 5.94
C ASN A 104 -1.14 11.42 6.04
N VAL A 105 -1.29 12.10 7.17
CA VAL A 105 -2.42 13.00 7.46
C VAL A 105 -2.59 14.08 6.39
N CYS A 106 -1.50 14.59 5.80
CA CYS A 106 -1.56 15.61 4.75
C CYS A 106 -2.25 15.10 3.46
N TRP A 107 -2.14 13.81 3.16
CA TRP A 107 -2.72 13.18 1.97
C TRP A 107 -4.07 12.53 2.24
N ARG A 108 -4.59 12.59 3.47
CA ARG A 108 -5.84 11.92 3.86
C ARG A 108 -7.04 12.30 2.98
N SER A 109 -7.09 13.55 2.52
CA SER A 109 -8.19 14.07 1.69
C SER A 109 -8.22 13.48 0.29
N LEU A 110 -7.12 12.86 -0.16
CA LEU A 110 -7.07 12.15 -1.43
C LEU A 110 -7.71 10.76 -1.32
N VAL A 111 -7.84 10.20 -0.11
CA VAL A 111 -8.48 8.90 0.05
C VAL A 111 -9.99 9.10 0.04
N LEU A 112 -10.65 8.49 -0.94
CA LEU A 112 -12.08 8.64 -1.18
C LEU A 112 -12.91 7.63 -0.40
N ASN A 113 -12.38 6.42 -0.20
CA ASN A 113 -13.05 5.34 0.52
C ASN A 113 -12.06 4.23 0.89
N THR A 114 -12.22 3.60 2.06
CA THR A 114 -11.51 2.36 2.40
C THR A 114 -12.46 1.37 3.07
N CYS A 115 -12.58 0.17 2.51
CA CYS A 115 -13.49 -0.85 3.03
C CYS A 115 -12.96 -2.27 2.77
N THR A 116 -13.41 -3.21 3.57
CA THR A 116 -13.18 -4.63 3.33
C THR A 116 -14.09 -5.14 2.20
N PHE A 117 -13.50 -5.88 1.27
CA PHE A 117 -14.16 -6.53 0.16
C PHE A 117 -14.34 -8.03 0.44
N GLN A 118 -15.57 -8.43 0.72
CA GLN A 118 -15.96 -9.80 1.07
C GLN A 118 -16.51 -10.63 -0.10
N GLY A 119 -16.38 -10.12 -1.34
CA GLY A 119 -16.93 -10.75 -2.54
C GLY A 119 -16.21 -12.00 -3.05
N PRO A 120 -14.87 -12.06 -3.08
CA PRO A 120 -14.15 -13.18 -3.67
C PRO A 120 -13.90 -14.28 -2.64
N ASP A 121 -14.16 -15.53 -3.03
CA ASP A 121 -13.74 -16.71 -2.28
C ASP A 121 -12.24 -16.92 -2.50
N ILE A 122 -11.43 -16.38 -1.59
CA ILE A 122 -9.97 -16.38 -1.71
C ILE A 122 -9.28 -17.50 -0.94
N ALA A 123 -9.99 -18.54 -0.49
CA ALA A 123 -9.43 -19.65 0.28
C ALA A 123 -8.47 -19.20 1.42
N SER A 124 -8.77 -18.05 2.01
CA SER A 124 -8.03 -17.42 3.11
C SER A 124 -9.02 -17.03 4.21
N ASP A 125 -8.55 -17.05 5.44
CA ASP A 125 -9.24 -16.50 6.61
C ASP A 125 -9.21 -14.96 6.64
N HIS A 126 -8.43 -14.32 5.75
CA HIS A 126 -8.46 -12.88 5.54
C HIS A 126 -9.39 -12.45 4.42
N SER A 127 -9.96 -11.25 4.55
CA SER A 127 -10.71 -10.54 3.52
C SER A 127 -9.91 -9.37 2.99
N LEU A 128 -10.00 -9.09 1.69
CA LEU A 128 -9.25 -8.01 1.06
C LEU A 128 -9.64 -6.63 1.60
N VAL A 129 -8.67 -5.75 1.84
CA VAL A 129 -8.93 -4.34 2.15
C VAL A 129 -8.68 -3.51 0.90
N LEU A 130 -9.70 -2.76 0.46
CA LEU A 130 -9.64 -1.91 -0.70
C LEU A 130 -9.66 -0.44 -0.29
N SER A 131 -8.71 0.35 -0.81
CA SER A 131 -8.69 1.80 -0.69
C SER A 131 -8.79 2.45 -2.07
N LYS A 132 -9.73 3.38 -2.24
CA LYS A 132 -9.90 4.19 -3.43
C LYS A 132 -9.24 5.54 -3.20
N ILE A 133 -8.21 5.85 -3.98
CA ILE A 133 -7.39 7.05 -3.82
C ILE A 133 -7.47 7.90 -5.09
N HIS A 134 -7.71 9.20 -4.91
CA HIS A 134 -7.67 10.18 -5.97
C HIS A 134 -6.21 10.57 -6.28
N SER A 135 -5.78 10.32 -7.51
CA SER A 135 -4.42 10.65 -7.96
C SER A 135 -4.42 11.91 -8.83
N HIS A 136 -3.63 12.90 -8.44
CA HIS A 136 -3.28 14.05 -9.30
C HIS A 136 -1.98 13.83 -10.07
N PHE A 137 -1.39 12.62 -10.04
CA PHE A 137 -0.15 12.35 -10.75
C PHE A 137 -0.41 12.41 -12.25
N GLN A 138 0.29 13.30 -12.96
CA GLN A 138 0.30 13.27 -14.41
C GLN A 138 0.89 11.94 -14.84
N ALA A 139 0.10 11.13 -15.55
CA ALA A 139 0.61 9.90 -16.13
C ALA A 139 1.80 10.24 -17.02
N SER A 140 2.99 9.77 -16.67
CA SER A 140 4.15 9.85 -17.55
C SER A 140 3.77 9.11 -18.83
N LYS A 141 3.73 9.82 -19.96
CA LYS A 141 3.51 9.18 -21.26
C LYS A 141 4.64 8.18 -21.43
N ARG A 142 4.28 6.90 -21.49
CA ARG A 142 5.24 5.81 -21.67
C ARG A 142 5.89 6.01 -23.03
N THR A 143 7.09 6.59 -23.06
CA THR A 143 7.86 6.74 -24.29
C THR A 143 8.30 5.35 -24.69
N VAL A 144 7.55 4.70 -25.59
CA VAL A 144 8.07 3.53 -26.29
C VAL A 144 9.24 4.05 -27.10
N SER A 145 10.46 3.85 -26.59
CA SER A 145 11.67 4.12 -27.35
C SER A 145 11.60 3.25 -28.60
N LYS A 146 11.26 3.85 -29.75
CA LYS A 146 11.56 3.21 -31.03
C LYS A 146 13.07 3.03 -31.02
N LYS A 147 13.55 1.78 -31.03
CA LYS A 147 14.99 1.48 -31.18
C LYS A 147 15.45 2.27 -32.41
N LYS A 148 16.23 3.34 -32.18
CA LYS A 148 16.81 4.12 -33.27
C LYS A 148 17.98 3.29 -33.78
N LEU A 149 17.80 2.68 -34.96
CA LEU A 149 18.88 1.98 -35.62
C LEU A 149 19.95 3.00 -36.00
N ASP A 150 21.20 2.67 -35.71
CA ASP A 150 22.36 3.46 -36.09
C ASP A 150 22.68 3.21 -37.58
N LEU A 151 21.92 3.87 -38.45
CA LEU A 151 22.01 3.71 -39.90
C LEU A 151 23.34 4.24 -40.47
N GLU A 152 24.08 5.07 -39.72
CA GLU A 152 25.37 5.58 -40.15
C GLU A 152 26.40 4.45 -40.26
N LYS A 153 26.32 3.44 -39.38
CA LYS A 153 27.16 2.24 -39.47
C LYS A 153 26.95 1.43 -40.74
N LEU A 154 25.78 1.55 -41.38
CA LEU A 154 25.53 0.89 -42.67
C LEU A 154 26.16 1.64 -43.86
N GLN A 155 26.77 2.81 -43.64
CA GLN A 155 27.57 3.47 -44.68
C GLN A 155 28.88 2.72 -44.95
N ASP A 156 29.43 2.07 -43.94
CA ASP A 156 30.56 1.14 -44.10
C ASP A 156 30.15 -0.09 -44.91
N SER A 157 30.86 -0.34 -46.00
CA SER A 157 30.58 -1.46 -46.93
C SER A 157 30.71 -2.82 -46.26
N THR A 158 31.62 -2.96 -45.30
CA THR A 158 31.89 -4.21 -44.59
C THR A 158 30.74 -4.55 -43.65
N VAL A 159 30.31 -3.55 -42.87
CA VAL A 159 29.18 -3.67 -41.93
C VAL A 159 27.88 -3.93 -42.68
N ARG A 160 27.66 -3.24 -43.81
CA ARG A 160 26.49 -3.46 -44.67
C ARG A 160 26.45 -4.89 -45.21
N HIS A 161 27.58 -5.41 -45.70
CA HIS A 161 27.63 -6.75 -46.28
C HIS A 161 27.41 -7.84 -45.24
N ALA A 162 28.03 -7.71 -44.06
CA ALA A 162 27.82 -8.64 -42.94
C ALA A 162 26.34 -8.67 -42.50
N TYR A 163 25.72 -7.50 -42.35
CA TYR A 163 24.31 -7.40 -41.97
C TYR A 163 23.38 -8.00 -43.04
N GLN A 164 23.70 -7.83 -44.33
CA GLN A 164 22.91 -8.40 -45.42
C GLN A 164 23.01 -9.93 -45.49
N LEU A 165 24.18 -10.51 -45.17
CA LEU A 165 24.34 -11.96 -45.05
C LEU A 165 23.53 -12.52 -43.88
N GLU A 166 23.57 -11.86 -42.72
CA GLU A 166 22.80 -12.25 -41.54
C GLU A 166 21.29 -12.23 -41.82
N LEU A 167 20.78 -11.16 -42.43
CA LEU A 167 19.38 -11.05 -42.87
C LEU A 167 18.98 -12.16 -43.85
N ASN A 168 19.84 -12.47 -44.82
CA ASN A 168 19.53 -13.50 -45.81
C ASN A 168 19.52 -14.91 -45.20
N ASN A 169 20.33 -15.16 -44.16
CA ASN A 169 20.34 -16.43 -43.44
C ASN A 169 19.10 -16.57 -42.54
N ASP A 170 18.65 -15.48 -41.91
CA ASP A 170 17.45 -15.47 -41.05
C ASP A 170 16.13 -15.59 -41.85
N LEU A 171 16.17 -15.32 -43.16
CA LEU A 171 15.02 -15.38 -44.06
C LEU A 171 14.91 -16.69 -44.86
N GLN A 172 15.83 -17.64 -44.65
CA GLN A 172 15.78 -19.01 -45.20
C GLN A 172 15.21 -20.00 -44.18
#